data_AF-A0A5B0DIT5-F1
#
_entry.id   AF-A0A5B0DIT5-F1
#
_cell.length_a   1.000
_cell.length_b   1.000
_cell.length_c   1.000
_cell.angle_alpha   90.00
_cell.angle_beta   90.00
_cell.angle_gamma   90.00
#
_symmetry.space_group_name_H-M   'P 1'
#
loop_
_entity.id
_entity.type
_entity.pdbx_description
1 polymer ?
#
loop_
_entity_poly.entity_id
_entity_poly.type
_entity_poly.pdbx_seq_one_letter_code
_entity_poly.pdbx_strand_id
1 'polypeptide(L)' 'MKYNVIVVGAGLAGLVVTSEHTIVGRKVLLLDQESKASLGGQAC' A
#
# COMPACT_ATOMS: atom_id res chain seq x y z
N MET A 1 4.68 -0.35 -16.95
CA MET A 1 5.51 -0.79 -15.81
C MET A 1 5.02 -2.17 -15.33
N LYS A 2 5.90 -3.02 -14.79
CA LYS A 2 5.54 -4.38 -14.31
C LYS A 2 5.65 -4.42 -12.78
N TYR A 3 4.57 -4.80 -12.12
CA TYR A 3 4.49 -4.96 -10.66
C TYR A 3 4.26 -6.42 -10.32
N ASN A 4 4.80 -6.86 -9.19
CA ASN A 4 4.60 -8.21 -8.67
C ASN A 4 3.39 -8.30 -7.75
N VAL A 5 3.02 -7.18 -7.12
CA VAL A 5 1.87 -7.06 -6.20
C VAL A 5 1.19 -5.73 -6.46
N ILE A 6 -0.14 -5.72 -6.47
CA ILE A 6 -0.96 -4.51 -6.52
C ILE A 6 -1.84 -4.52 -5.26
N VAL A 7 -1.76 -3.45 -4.48
CA VAL A 7 -2.55 -3.24 -3.26
C VAL A 7 -3.50 -2.07 -3.51
N VAL A 8 -4.79 -2.31 -3.30
CA VAL A 8 -5.84 -1.30 -3.42
C VAL A 8 -6.35 -0.95 -2.03
N GLY A 9 -6.21 0.31 -1.65
CA GLY A 9 -6.48 0.82 -0.31
C GLY A 9 -5.20 1.04 0.50
N ALA A 10 -4.99 2.25 1.00
CA ALA A 10 -3.85 2.70 1.80
C ALA A 10 -4.21 2.92 3.28
N GLY A 11 -5.20 2.18 3.78
CA GLY A 11 -5.42 1.98 5.21
C GLY A 11 -4.37 1.08 5.86
N LEU A 12 -4.50 0.82 7.16
CA LEU A 12 -3.51 0.03 7.92
C LEU A 12 -3.16 -1.31 7.27
N ALA A 13 -4.16 -2.10 6.86
CA ALA A 13 -3.93 -3.40 6.23
C ALA A 13 -3.14 -3.29 4.91
N GLY A 14 -3.48 -2.31 4.06
CA GLY A 14 -2.79 -2.10 2.79
C GLY A 14 -1.35 -1.64 2.98
N LEU A 15 -1.10 -0.79 3.99
CA LEU A 15 0.25 -0.36 4.35
C LEU A 15 1.09 -1.49 4.92
N VAL A 16 0.53 -2.35 5.77
CA VAL A 16 1.23 -3.54 6.29
C VAL A 16 1.62 -4.47 5.14
N VAL A 17 0.69 -4.82 4.25
CA VAL A 17 0.97 -5.68 3.08
C VAL A 17 2.04 -5.06 2.18
N THR A 18 1.94 -3.75 1.95
CA THR A 18 2.93 -3.00 1.15
C THR A 18 4.31 -3.08 1.81
N SER A 19 4.40 -2.80 3.11
CA SER A 19 5.65 -2.87 3.88
C SER A 19 6.29 -4.24 3.81
N GLU A 20 5.57 -5.29 4.19
CA GLU A 20 6.08 -6.67 4.21
C GLU A 20 6.58 -7.12 2.83
N HIS A 21 5.85 -6.81 1.75
CA HIS A 21 6.29 -7.17 0.41
C HIS A 21 7.46 -6.33 -0.11
N THR A 22 7.55 -5.05 0.27
CA THR A 22 8.70 -4.21 -0.10
C THR A 22 9.97 -4.65 0.63
N ILE A 23 9.89 -5.07 1.90
CA ILE A 23 11.02 -5.59 2.69
C ILE A 23 11.65 -6.81 2.02
N VAL A 24 10.84 -7.71 1.45
CA VAL A 24 11.34 -8.89 0.71
C VAL A 24 11.69 -8.58 -0.76
N GLY A 25 11.80 -7.31 -1.14
CA GLY A 25 12.30 -6.87 -2.44
C GLY A 25 11.30 -6.95 -3.60
N ARG A 26 9.99 -7.07 -3.35
CA ARG A 26 8.99 -7.08 -4.42
C ARG A 26 8.66 -5.66 -4.88
N LYS A 27 8.40 -5.49 -6.20
CA LYS A 27 7.80 -4.26 -6.72
C LYS A 27 6.30 -4.23 -6.44
N VAL A 28 5.89 -3.36 -5.54
CA VAL A 28 4.49 -3.17 -5.12
C VAL A 28 3.94 -1.86 -5.70
N LEU A 29 2.73 -1.93 -6.28
CA LEU A 29 1.93 -0.74 -6.60
C LEU A 29 0.84 -0.60 -5.53
N LEU A 30 0.95 0.43 -4.69
CA LEU A 30 -0.11 0.83 -3.77
C LEU A 30 -0.93 1.94 -4.40
N LEU A 31 -2.24 1.75 -4.51
CA LEU A 31 -3.16 2.78 -4.96
C LEU A 31 -4.30 2.98 -3.95
N ASP A 32 -4.71 4.24 -3.81
CA ASP A 32 -5.91 4.64 -3.09
C ASP A 32 -6.61 5.73 -3.91
N GLN A 33 -7.92 5.86 -3.74
CA GLN A 33 -8.67 6.96 -4.32
C GLN A 33 -8.39 8.26 -3.57
N GLU A 34 -8.15 8.18 -2.27
CA GLU A 34 -7.94 9.34 -1.42
C GLU A 34 -6.56 9.98 -1.60
N SER A 35 -6.44 11.22 -1.13
CA SER A 35 -5.17 11.94 -1.16
C SER A 35 -4.13 11.29 -0.25
N LYS A 36 -2.85 11.56 -0.50
CA LYS A 36 -1.75 11.09 0.38
C LYS A 36 -1.85 11.62 1.82
N ALA A 37 -2.59 12.70 2.05
CA ALA A 37 -2.82 13.21 3.41
C ALA A 37 -3.71 12.26 4.23
N SER A 38 -4.46 11.38 3.57
CA SER A 38 -5.29 10.35 4.20
C SER A 38 -4.59 9.00 4.36
N LEU A 39 -3.26 8.92 4.19
CA LEU A 39 -2.52 7.67 4.38
C LEU A 39 -2.73 7.12 5.80
N GLY A 40 -3.04 5.83 5.91
CA GLY A 40 -3.48 5.20 7.15
C GLY A 40 -5.00 5.12 7.29
N GLY A 41 -5.76 5.90 6.51
CA GLY A 41 -7.21 5.89 6.48
C GLY A 41 -7.81 6.18 7.86
N GLN A 42 -8.64 5.26 8.35
CA GLN A 42 -9.31 5.35 9.65
C GLN A 42 -8.50 4.68 10.78
N ALA A 43 -7.20 4.46 10.60
CA ALA A 43 -6.36 3.93 11.67
C ALA A 43 -6.31 4.94 12.83
N CYS A 44 -6.98 4.60 13.94
CA CYS A 44 -6.93 5.32 15.21
C CYS A 44 -5.70 4.97 16.03
#